data_AF-A0A849DV06-F1
#
_entry.id   AF-A0A849DV06-F1
#
_cell.length_a   1.000
_cell.length_b   1.000
_cell.length_c   1.000
_cell.angle_alpha   90.00
_cell.angle_beta   90.00
_cell.angle_gamma   90.00
#
_symmetry.space_group_name_H-M   'P 1'
#
loop_
_entity.id
_entity.type
_entity.pdbx_description
1 polymer ?
#
loop_
_entity_poly.entity_id
_entity_poly.type
_entity_poly.pdbx_seq_one_letter_code
_entity_poly.pdbx_strand_id
1 'polypeptide(L)'
;MGKDYRVQTLENAHGMFRSATNAAMYAEAAKQFEYLVHEENIVNGHLFYTLGNSWFMAGDVGRAILNYRRAEQHLPNSEDVQHNLNAALALRTDLIPQQDPHPFAASVLGWHTETSAALRGWLFAGCWLLFWSAWLWTSRSVKKEARITAYVAGILSVILMGSLLAETWVNIRRRPGVIVAEEVVARKGDAAMYAPAFREPLHAGTEFTLREVRGMWWHIQLADGQACWIPASAAETVALTFQ
;
A
#
# COMPACT_ATOMS: atom_id res chain seq x y z
N MET A 1 26.80 -1.42 15.47
CA MET A 1 26.26 -2.67 16.05
C MET A 1 26.27 -3.74 14.98
N GLY A 2 26.79 -4.93 15.29
CA GLY A 2 27.09 -5.98 14.29
C GLY A 2 25.87 -6.81 13.87
N LYS A 3 26.01 -7.54 12.75
CA LYS A 3 24.99 -8.46 12.20
C LYS A 3 24.46 -9.46 13.24
N ASP A 4 25.33 -9.92 14.15
CA ASP A 4 24.99 -10.89 15.20
C ASP A 4 24.01 -10.33 16.23
N TYR A 5 24.09 -9.04 16.53
CA TYR A 5 23.14 -8.39 17.45
C TYR A 5 21.72 -8.37 16.86
N ARG A 6 21.58 -8.07 15.57
CA ARG A 6 20.27 -8.05 14.89
C ARG A 6 19.63 -9.43 14.83
N VAL A 7 20.42 -10.46 14.55
CA VAL A 7 19.94 -11.85 14.53
C VAL A 7 19.48 -12.27 15.92
N GLN A 8 20.28 -11.99 16.95
CA GLN A 8 19.90 -12.30 18.33
C GLN A 8 18.62 -11.58 18.76
N THR A 9 18.48 -10.29 18.45
CA THR A 9 17.28 -9.50 18.78
C THR A 9 16.05 -10.03 18.03
N LEU A 10 16.19 -10.42 16.77
CA LEU A 10 15.10 -11.04 16.00
C LEU A 10 14.69 -12.41 16.57
N GLU A 11 15.66 -13.25 16.93
CA GLU A 11 15.41 -14.55 17.57
C GLU A 11 14.72 -14.39 18.92
N ASN A 12 15.17 -13.43 19.74
CA ASN A 12 14.56 -13.10 21.01
C ASN A 12 13.10 -12.64 20.82
N ALA A 13 12.83 -11.75 19.86
CA ALA A 13 11.48 -11.28 19.56
C ALA A 13 10.56 -12.42 19.11
N HIS A 14 11.06 -13.33 18.26
CA HIS A 14 10.32 -14.55 17.90
C HIS A 14 10.10 -15.48 19.08
N GLY A 15 11.08 -15.62 19.98
CA GLY A 15 10.94 -16.37 21.23
C GLY A 15 9.81 -15.81 22.10
N MET A 16 9.81 -14.48 22.31
CA MET A 16 8.76 -13.79 23.06
C MET A 16 7.39 -14.03 22.43
N PHE A 17 7.25 -13.83 21.11
CA PHE A 17 6.00 -14.08 20.38
C PHE A 17 5.49 -15.52 20.54
N ARG A 18 6.37 -16.52 20.40
CA ARG A 18 6.00 -17.94 20.53
C ARG A 18 5.61 -18.33 21.95
N SER A 19 6.21 -17.68 22.95
CA SER A 19 5.93 -17.92 24.37
C SER A 19 4.75 -17.11 24.91
N ALA A 20 4.26 -16.12 24.15
CA ALA A 20 3.17 -15.24 24.56
C ALA A 20 1.87 -16.04 24.72
N THR A 21 1.18 -15.80 25.84
CA THR A 21 -0.08 -16.50 26.19
C THR A 21 -1.26 -15.54 26.35
N ASN A 22 -1.00 -14.23 26.34
CA ASN A 22 -2.01 -13.20 26.53
C ASN A 22 -1.65 -11.94 25.72
N ALA A 23 -2.62 -11.04 25.59
CA ALA A 23 -2.49 -9.83 24.79
C ALA A 23 -1.32 -8.93 25.21
N ALA A 24 -1.02 -8.83 26.51
CA ALA A 24 0.09 -8.01 27.00
C ALA A 24 1.46 -8.54 26.55
N MET A 25 1.67 -9.86 26.61
CA MET A 25 2.89 -10.49 26.12
C MET A 25 3.05 -10.34 24.61
N TYR A 26 1.95 -10.42 23.85
CA TYR A 26 1.98 -10.15 22.42
C TYR A 26 2.33 -8.69 22.10
N ALA A 27 1.82 -7.73 22.87
CA ALA A 27 2.17 -6.32 22.74
C ALA A 27 3.67 -6.08 23.08
N GLU A 28 4.22 -6.77 24.08
CA GLU A 28 5.65 -6.72 24.39
C GLU A 28 6.51 -7.27 23.26
N ALA A 29 6.13 -8.41 22.68
CA ALA A 29 6.81 -8.97 21.51
C ALA A 29 6.72 -8.03 20.31
N ALA A 30 5.56 -7.41 20.08
CA ALA A 30 5.36 -6.44 19.01
C ALA A 30 6.33 -5.25 19.13
N LYS A 31 6.51 -4.69 20.33
CA LYS A 31 7.46 -3.60 20.58
C LYS A 31 8.91 -3.97 20.23
N GLN A 32 9.32 -5.22 20.42
CA GLN A 32 10.66 -5.68 20.01
C GLN A 32 10.81 -5.72 18.49
N PHE A 33 9.76 -6.15 17.78
CA PHE A 33 9.75 -6.09 16.32
C PHE A 33 9.69 -4.65 15.81
N GLU A 34 8.96 -3.74 16.45
CA GLU A 34 8.96 -2.31 16.12
C GLU A 34 10.35 -1.69 16.27
N TYR A 35 11.07 -2.03 17.35
CA TYR A 35 12.45 -1.60 17.53
C TYR A 35 13.34 -2.03 16.34
N LEU A 36 13.21 -3.27 15.87
CA LEU A 36 13.96 -3.76 14.70
C LEU A 36 13.59 -2.99 13.42
N VAL A 37 12.33 -2.60 13.26
CA VAL A 37 11.86 -1.83 12.11
C VAL A 37 12.38 -0.40 12.15
N HIS A 38 12.21 0.30 13.28
CA HIS A 38 12.44 1.75 13.37
C HIS A 38 13.87 2.13 13.74
N GLU A 39 14.51 1.41 14.65
CA GLU A 39 15.85 1.75 15.14
C GLU A 39 16.96 1.08 14.32
N GLU A 40 16.71 -0.15 13.87
CA GLU A 40 17.67 -0.90 13.04
C GLU A 40 17.39 -0.78 11.53
N ASN A 41 16.34 -0.05 11.15
CA ASN A 41 15.90 0.19 9.77
C ASN A 41 15.72 -1.10 8.95
N ILE A 42 15.21 -2.17 9.58
CA ILE A 42 15.01 -3.46 8.91
C ILE A 42 13.69 -3.47 8.17
N VAL A 43 13.77 -3.56 6.84
CA VAL A 43 12.60 -3.69 5.95
C VAL A 43 12.50 -5.13 5.46
N ASN A 44 11.50 -5.86 5.94
CA ASN A 44 11.28 -7.26 5.54
C ASN A 44 9.79 -7.63 5.67
N GLY A 45 9.22 -8.20 4.61
CA GLY A 45 7.80 -8.60 4.58
C GLY A 45 7.39 -9.59 5.68
N HIS A 46 8.24 -10.56 6.01
CA HIS A 46 7.97 -11.54 7.08
C HIS A 46 8.05 -10.91 8.48
N LEU A 47 8.94 -9.92 8.66
CA LEU A 47 9.01 -9.15 9.90
C LEU A 47 7.71 -8.36 10.09
N PHE A 48 7.24 -7.65 9.06
CA PHE A 48 5.96 -6.94 9.12
C PHE A 48 4.78 -7.87 9.33
N TYR A 49 4.76 -9.03 8.69
CA TYR A 49 3.72 -10.03 8.90
C TYR A 49 3.68 -10.51 10.36
N THR A 50 4.84 -10.82 10.94
CA THR A 50 4.93 -11.27 12.34
C THR A 50 4.56 -10.13 13.31
N LEU A 51 4.97 -8.90 13.03
CA LEU A 51 4.60 -7.71 13.79
C LEU A 51 3.08 -7.47 13.73
N GLY A 52 2.48 -7.63 12.55
CA GLY A 52 1.03 -7.58 12.35
C GLY A 52 0.29 -8.63 13.16
N ASN A 53 0.76 -9.90 13.12
CA ASN A 53 0.22 -10.98 13.96
C ASN A 53 0.35 -10.66 15.45
N SER A 54 1.46 -10.06 15.87
CA SER A 54 1.69 -9.70 17.28
C SER A 54 0.69 -8.65 17.75
N TRP A 55 0.48 -7.58 16.97
CA TRP A 55 -0.52 -6.56 17.29
C TRP A 55 -1.95 -7.08 17.21
N PHE A 56 -2.24 -7.95 16.24
CA PHE A 56 -3.55 -8.59 16.11
C PHE A 56 -3.90 -9.42 17.35
N MET A 57 -2.96 -10.26 17.81
CA MET A 57 -3.13 -11.06 19.03
C MET A 57 -3.14 -10.22 20.31
N ALA A 58 -2.57 -9.01 20.26
CA ALA A 58 -2.68 -8.01 21.33
C ALA A 58 -4.01 -7.24 21.32
N GLY A 59 -4.84 -7.40 20.29
CA GLY A 59 -6.11 -6.69 20.12
C GLY A 59 -5.98 -5.29 19.50
N ASP A 60 -4.79 -4.88 19.06
CA ASP A 60 -4.57 -3.59 18.39
C ASP A 60 -4.78 -3.75 16.88
N VAL A 61 -6.03 -3.59 16.45
CA VAL A 61 -6.46 -3.78 15.05
C VAL A 61 -5.79 -2.76 14.11
N GLY A 62 -5.61 -1.51 14.57
CA GLY A 62 -5.01 -0.45 13.75
C GLY A 62 -3.56 -0.74 13.39
N ARG A 63 -2.73 -1.09 14.40
CA ARG A 63 -1.34 -1.48 14.15
C ARG A 63 -1.22 -2.82 13.43
N ALA A 64 -2.15 -3.75 13.64
CA ALA A 64 -2.19 -5.00 12.89
C ALA A 64 -2.39 -4.74 11.39
N ILE A 65 -3.43 -4.00 11.01
CA ILE A 65 -3.73 -3.66 9.61
C ILE A 65 -2.56 -2.90 8.96
N LEU A 66 -2.01 -1.90 9.66
CA LEU A 66 -0.84 -1.16 9.19
C LEU A 66 0.32 -2.09 8.78
N ASN A 67 0.65 -3.04 9.66
CA ASN A 67 1.78 -3.94 9.43
C ASN A 67 1.46 -5.05 8.42
N TYR A 68 0.22 -5.51 8.32
CA TYR A 68 -0.18 -6.39 7.22
C TYR A 68 -0.11 -5.68 5.86
N ARG A 69 -0.50 -4.40 5.79
CA ARG A 69 -0.30 -3.60 4.56
C ARG A 69 1.17 -3.40 4.22
N ARG A 70 2.03 -3.20 5.23
CA ARG A 70 3.50 -3.19 5.03
C ARG A 70 3.99 -4.53 4.51
N ALA A 71 3.52 -5.65 5.07
CA ALA A 71 3.87 -6.99 4.61
C ALA A 71 3.43 -7.22 3.17
N GLU A 72 2.21 -6.82 2.79
CA GLU A 72 1.64 -6.94 1.45
C GLU A 72 2.49 -6.24 0.38
N GLN A 73 3.11 -5.10 0.70
CA GLN A 73 4.04 -4.41 -0.22
C GLN A 73 5.27 -5.24 -0.58
N HIS A 74 5.71 -6.14 0.31
CA HIS A 74 6.89 -6.99 0.11
C HIS A 74 6.55 -8.44 -0.22
N LEU A 75 5.33 -8.88 0.10
CA LEU A 75 4.81 -10.22 -0.10
C LEU A 75 3.42 -10.17 -0.80
N PRO A 76 3.31 -9.59 -2.01
CA PRO A 76 2.02 -9.28 -2.64
C PRO A 76 1.16 -10.51 -2.97
N ASN A 77 1.78 -11.69 -3.09
CA ASN A 77 1.11 -12.94 -3.44
C ASN A 77 1.02 -13.92 -2.25
N SER A 78 1.25 -13.46 -1.02
CA SER A 78 1.15 -14.32 0.17
C SER A 78 -0.31 -14.47 0.59
N GLU A 79 -0.84 -15.69 0.46
CA GLU A 79 -2.18 -16.04 0.92
C GLU A 79 -2.33 -15.81 2.44
N ASP A 80 -1.30 -16.11 3.22
CA ASP A 80 -1.28 -15.89 4.68
C ASP A 80 -1.45 -14.40 5.04
N VAL A 81 -0.72 -13.51 4.34
CA VAL A 81 -0.84 -12.06 4.56
C VAL A 81 -2.24 -11.58 4.22
N GLN A 82 -2.80 -12.02 3.09
CA GLN A 82 -4.14 -11.62 2.66
C GLN A 82 -5.21 -12.17 3.62
N HIS A 83 -5.09 -13.41 4.07
CA HIS A 83 -6.02 -14.02 5.01
C HIS A 83 -6.07 -13.24 6.34
N ASN A 84 -4.92 -12.97 6.94
CA ASN A 84 -4.85 -12.26 8.23
C ASN A 84 -5.23 -10.78 8.10
N LEU A 85 -4.87 -10.14 7.00
CA LEU A 85 -5.30 -8.78 6.71
C LEU A 85 -6.83 -8.69 6.63
N ASN A 86 -7.48 -9.63 5.92
CA ASN A 86 -8.93 -9.67 5.81
C ASN A 86 -9.60 -9.94 7.16
N ALA A 87 -9.01 -10.82 7.99
CA ALA A 87 -9.48 -11.05 9.35
C ALA A 87 -9.41 -9.77 10.20
N ALA A 88 -8.31 -9.00 10.11
CA ALA A 88 -8.18 -7.73 10.81
C ALA A 88 -9.13 -6.65 10.28
N LEU A 89 -9.30 -6.55 8.95
CA LEU A 89 -10.26 -5.64 8.32
C LEU A 89 -11.71 -5.97 8.68
N ALA A 90 -12.04 -7.21 9.00
CA ALA A 90 -13.37 -7.58 9.45
C ALA A 90 -13.69 -7.11 10.88
N LEU A 91 -12.66 -6.79 11.69
CA LEU A 91 -12.80 -6.30 13.06
C LEU A 91 -12.85 -4.77 13.17
N ARG A 92 -12.68 -4.04 12.07
CA ARG A 92 -12.69 -2.57 12.09
C ARG A 92 -14.07 -2.03 12.42
N THR A 93 -14.11 -0.96 13.20
CA THR A 93 -15.35 -0.25 13.54
C THR A 93 -15.90 0.52 12.35
N ASP A 94 -15.03 1.23 11.62
CA ASP A 94 -15.45 2.11 10.54
C ASP A 94 -15.64 1.32 9.23
N LEU A 95 -16.86 1.35 8.70
CA LEU A 95 -17.20 0.78 7.40
C LEU A 95 -17.38 1.91 6.38
N ILE A 96 -16.27 2.39 5.83
CA ILE A 96 -16.27 3.43 4.79
C ILE A 96 -16.40 2.75 3.41
N PRO A 97 -17.49 2.99 2.67
CA PRO A 97 -17.65 2.41 1.34
C PRO A 97 -16.59 2.98 0.40
N GLN A 98 -16.05 2.13 -0.47
CA GLN A 98 -15.15 2.60 -1.52
C GLN A 98 -15.95 3.43 -2.53
N GLN A 99 -15.38 4.57 -2.94
CA GLN A 99 -15.95 5.36 -4.01
C GLN A 99 -15.79 4.59 -5.34
N ASP A 100 -16.91 4.15 -5.91
CA ASP A 100 -16.89 3.51 -7.22
C ASP A 100 -16.40 4.50 -8.29
N PRO A 101 -15.56 4.06 -9.25
CA PRO A 101 -15.22 4.87 -10.40
C PRO A 101 -16.48 5.28 -11.16
N HIS A 102 -16.52 6.52 -11.67
CA HIS A 102 -17.64 6.98 -12.49
C HIS A 102 -17.88 5.99 -13.66
N PRO A 103 -19.12 5.59 -13.99
CA PRO A 103 -19.41 4.52 -14.95
C PRO A 103 -18.73 4.70 -16.31
N PHE A 104 -18.62 5.95 -16.77
CA PHE A 104 -17.92 6.30 -18.00
C PHE A 104 -16.40 6.05 -17.93
N ALA A 105 -15.77 6.36 -16.80
CA ALA A 105 -14.35 6.08 -16.57
C ALA A 105 -14.12 4.57 -16.44
N ALA A 106 -15.01 3.84 -15.76
CA ALA A 106 -14.97 2.38 -15.67
C ALA A 106 -15.09 1.71 -17.05
N SER A 107 -15.92 2.24 -17.96
CA SER A 107 -16.10 1.64 -19.28
C SER A 107 -14.95 1.91 -20.26
N VAL A 108 -14.25 3.05 -20.14
CA VAL A 108 -13.14 3.44 -21.04
C VAL A 108 -11.77 3.02 -20.50
N LEU A 109 -11.59 3.03 -19.18
CA LEU A 109 -10.36 2.64 -18.49
C LEU A 109 -10.47 1.28 -17.79
N GLY A 110 -11.61 0.58 -17.88
CA GLY A 110 -11.80 -0.73 -17.24
C GLY A 110 -10.74 -1.75 -17.63
N TRP A 111 -10.32 -1.74 -18.89
CA TRP A 111 -9.20 -2.58 -19.36
C TRP A 111 -7.86 -2.24 -18.67
N HIS A 112 -7.64 -0.99 -18.26
CA HIS A 112 -6.45 -0.57 -17.52
C HIS A 112 -6.47 -1.11 -16.09
N THR A 113 -7.62 -1.07 -15.43
CA THR A 113 -7.78 -1.47 -14.03
C THR A 113 -7.97 -2.98 -13.82
N GLU A 114 -8.62 -3.67 -14.75
CA GLU A 114 -8.89 -5.12 -14.65
C GLU A 114 -7.70 -5.97 -15.11
N THR A 115 -6.84 -5.42 -15.99
CA THR A 115 -5.68 -6.15 -16.49
C THR A 115 -4.50 -5.97 -15.55
N SER A 116 -3.97 -7.08 -15.00
CA SER A 116 -2.76 -7.06 -14.17
C SER A 116 -1.62 -6.26 -14.83
N ALA A 117 -0.94 -5.42 -14.04
CA ALA A 117 0.21 -4.65 -14.51
C ALA A 117 1.31 -5.55 -15.10
N ALA A 118 1.46 -6.77 -14.57
CA ALA A 118 2.40 -7.75 -15.11
C ALA A 118 2.04 -8.19 -16.54
N LEU A 119 0.75 -8.46 -16.79
CA LEU A 119 0.27 -8.83 -18.12
C LEU A 119 0.42 -7.67 -19.10
N ARG A 120 0.10 -6.43 -18.68
CA ARG A 120 0.34 -5.23 -19.49
C ARG A 120 1.82 -5.03 -19.81
N GLY A 121 2.72 -5.34 -18.87
CA GLY A 121 4.17 -5.35 -19.07
C GLY A 121 4.63 -6.37 -20.11
N TRP A 122 4.12 -7.61 -20.05
CA TRP A 122 4.42 -8.64 -21.05
C TRP A 122 3.91 -8.27 -22.45
N LEU A 123 2.69 -7.74 -22.54
CA LEU A 123 2.12 -7.25 -23.80
C LEU A 123 2.95 -6.10 -24.38
N PHE A 124 3.40 -5.18 -23.52
CA PHE A 124 4.30 -4.09 -23.92
C PHE A 124 5.61 -4.64 -24.48
N ALA A 125 6.26 -5.57 -23.77
CA ALA A 125 7.50 -6.19 -24.21
C ALA A 125 7.33 -6.91 -25.57
N GLY A 126 6.23 -7.65 -25.74
CA GLY A 126 5.88 -8.31 -27.00
C GLY A 126 5.69 -7.32 -28.15
N CYS A 127 4.87 -6.27 -27.95
CA CYS A 127 4.63 -5.25 -28.96
C CYS A 127 5.91 -4.48 -29.31
N TRP A 128 6.77 -4.22 -28.33
CA TRP A 128 8.05 -3.55 -28.52
C TRP A 128 9.03 -4.39 -29.35
N LEU A 129 9.12 -5.68 -29.07
CA LEU A 129 9.93 -6.61 -29.87
C LEU A 129 9.39 -6.76 -31.30
N LEU A 130 8.05 -6.80 -31.46
CA LEU A 130 7.41 -6.83 -32.77
C LEU A 130 7.68 -5.54 -33.55
N PHE A 131 7.67 -4.39 -32.88
CA PHE A 131 8.01 -3.10 -33.48
C PHE A 131 9.44 -3.12 -34.03
N TRP A 132 10.43 -3.50 -33.21
CA TRP A 132 11.83 -3.53 -33.64
C TRP A 132 12.11 -4.59 -34.72
N SER A 133 11.49 -5.76 -34.65
CA SER A 133 11.64 -6.79 -35.68
C SER A 133 11.00 -6.38 -37.01
N ALA A 134 9.83 -5.76 -36.99
CA ALA A 134 9.20 -5.18 -38.18
C ALA A 134 10.02 -4.00 -38.75
N TRP A 135 10.60 -3.16 -37.89
CA TRP A 135 11.49 -2.06 -38.30
C TRP A 135 12.76 -2.58 -39.00
N LEU A 136 13.43 -3.58 -38.41
CA LEU A 136 14.58 -4.27 -39.01
C LEU A 136 14.23 -4.97 -40.33
N TRP A 137 12.99 -5.43 -40.49
CA TRP A 137 12.52 -5.98 -41.75
C TRP A 137 12.29 -4.89 -42.80
N THR A 138 11.72 -3.74 -42.40
CA THR A 138 11.54 -2.61 -43.33
C THR A 138 12.86 -2.03 -43.82
N SER A 139 13.94 -2.10 -43.03
CA SER A 139 15.28 -1.67 -43.49
C SER A 139 15.89 -2.62 -44.53
N ARG A 140 15.37 -3.85 -44.65
CA ARG A 140 15.78 -4.85 -45.65
C ARG A 140 14.76 -5.07 -46.78
N SER A 141 13.53 -4.57 -46.67
CA SER A 141 12.45 -4.80 -47.63
C SER A 141 11.41 -3.68 -47.62
N VAL A 142 10.98 -3.18 -48.79
CA VAL A 142 10.01 -2.05 -48.92
C VAL A 142 8.54 -2.46 -48.79
N LYS A 143 8.29 -3.70 -48.36
CA LYS A 143 6.95 -4.31 -48.25
C LYS A 143 6.02 -3.45 -47.39
N LYS A 144 4.77 -3.28 -47.86
CA LYS A 144 3.78 -2.43 -47.18
C LYS A 144 3.34 -3.06 -45.85
N GLU A 145 3.31 -4.38 -45.79
CA GLU A 145 2.91 -5.18 -44.65
C GLU A 145 3.84 -4.93 -43.46
N ALA A 146 5.16 -4.97 -43.69
CA ALA A 146 6.15 -4.72 -42.64
C ALA A 146 6.03 -3.30 -42.05
N ARG A 147 5.74 -2.29 -42.89
CA ARG A 147 5.49 -0.91 -42.44
C ARG A 147 4.20 -0.82 -41.61
N ILE A 148 3.10 -1.41 -42.06
CA ILE A 148 1.83 -1.42 -41.32
C ILE A 148 2.01 -2.10 -39.96
N THR A 149 2.66 -3.27 -39.92
CA THR A 149 2.93 -3.98 -38.66
C THR A 149 3.77 -3.13 -37.70
N ALA A 150 4.83 -2.46 -38.20
CA ALA A 150 5.63 -1.56 -37.37
C ALA A 150 4.80 -0.39 -36.82
N TYR A 151 3.96 0.26 -37.64
CA TYR A 151 3.11 1.35 -37.17
C TYR A 151 2.10 0.89 -36.12
N VAL A 152 1.40 -0.22 -36.36
CA VAL A 152 0.40 -0.76 -35.40
C VAL A 152 1.07 -1.20 -34.10
N ALA A 153 2.18 -1.95 -34.18
CA ALA A 153 2.92 -2.39 -33.00
C ALA A 153 3.50 -1.20 -32.21
N GLY A 154 3.97 -0.16 -32.92
CA GLY A 154 4.45 1.08 -32.31
C GLY A 154 3.35 1.83 -31.56
N ILE A 155 2.19 2.04 -32.20
CA ILE A 155 1.03 2.70 -31.56
C ILE A 155 0.57 1.92 -30.31
N LEU A 156 0.45 0.60 -30.41
CA LEU A 156 0.07 -0.25 -29.27
C LEU A 156 1.10 -0.16 -28.14
N SER A 157 2.40 -0.15 -28.47
CA SER A 157 3.48 0.00 -27.47
C SER A 157 3.39 1.34 -26.74
N VAL A 158 3.08 2.44 -27.45
CA VAL A 158 2.93 3.77 -26.83
C VAL A 158 1.71 3.80 -25.90
N ILE A 159 0.59 3.21 -26.30
CA ILE A 159 -0.62 3.13 -25.46
C ILE A 159 -0.34 2.32 -24.19
N LEU A 160 0.31 1.16 -24.31
CA LEU A 160 0.68 0.31 -23.17
C LEU A 160 1.70 0.99 -22.26
N MET A 161 2.69 1.69 -22.83
CA MET A 161 3.64 2.49 -22.06
C MET A 161 2.92 3.60 -21.29
N GLY A 162 2.02 4.36 -21.94
CA GLY A 162 1.22 5.39 -21.29
C GLY A 162 0.37 4.85 -20.14
N SER A 163 -0.21 3.66 -20.31
CA SER A 163 -0.97 2.93 -19.28
C SER A 163 -0.12 2.58 -18.05
N LEU A 164 1.06 1.99 -18.26
CA LEU A 164 2.01 1.64 -17.20
C LEU A 164 2.55 2.90 -16.48
N LEU A 165 2.86 3.95 -17.24
CA LEU A 165 3.29 5.22 -16.67
C LEU A 165 2.19 5.87 -15.83
N ALA A 166 0.95 5.93 -16.32
CA ALA A 166 -0.15 6.49 -15.54
C ALA A 166 -0.38 5.74 -14.22
N GLU A 167 -0.31 4.41 -14.24
CA GLU A 167 -0.45 3.60 -13.02
C GLU A 167 0.69 3.83 -12.04
N THR A 168 1.94 3.82 -12.51
CA THR A 168 3.10 4.10 -11.66
C THR A 168 3.03 5.51 -11.08
N TRP A 169 2.64 6.51 -11.87
CA TRP A 169 2.43 7.88 -11.41
C TRP A 169 1.35 7.97 -10.32
N VAL A 170 0.24 7.24 -10.47
CA VAL A 170 -0.82 7.19 -9.46
C VAL A 170 -0.33 6.49 -8.19
N ASN A 171 0.32 5.35 -8.32
CA ASN A 171 0.82 4.56 -7.18
C ASN A 171 1.91 5.29 -6.39
N ILE A 172 2.83 5.98 -7.06
CA ILE A 172 3.88 6.78 -6.40
C ILE A 172 3.28 7.96 -5.63
N ARG A 173 2.17 8.53 -6.12
CA ARG A 173 1.48 9.64 -5.45
C ARG A 173 0.53 9.17 -4.36
N ARG A 174 0.11 7.91 -4.36
CA ARG A 174 -0.67 7.32 -3.27
C ARG A 174 0.26 7.09 -2.09
N ARG A 175 -0.04 7.78 -0.99
CA ARG A 175 0.63 7.57 0.30
C ARG A 175 -0.37 6.91 1.24
N PRO A 176 -0.57 5.58 1.14
CA PRO A 176 -1.53 4.89 1.99
C PRO A 176 -1.08 4.95 3.45
N GLY A 177 -2.04 5.05 4.36
CA GLY A 177 -1.84 5.05 5.79
C GLY A 177 -3.04 4.46 6.52
N VAL A 178 -2.84 4.19 7.81
CA VAL A 178 -3.83 3.58 8.69
C VAL A 178 -3.86 4.35 10.00
N ILE A 179 -5.06 4.61 10.52
CA ILE A 179 -5.25 5.18 11.87
C ILE A 179 -4.88 4.09 12.89
N VAL A 180 -3.95 4.40 13.78
CA VAL A 180 -3.46 3.48 14.83
C VAL A 180 -3.95 3.86 16.22
N ALA A 181 -4.40 5.11 16.42
CA ALA A 181 -5.09 5.51 17.64
C ALA A 181 -6.47 4.84 17.72
N GLU A 182 -6.89 4.47 18.93
CA GLU A 182 -8.19 3.85 19.19
C GLU A 182 -9.35 4.68 18.62
N GLU A 183 -9.32 5.99 18.89
CA GLU A 183 -10.26 6.97 18.34
C GLU A 183 -9.53 8.29 18.01
N VAL A 184 -9.95 8.93 16.92
CA VAL A 184 -9.48 10.25 16.52
C VAL A 184 -10.60 11.11 15.97
N VAL A 185 -10.76 12.30 16.54
CA VAL A 185 -11.71 13.30 16.03
C VAL A 185 -11.11 13.97 14.81
N ALA A 186 -11.53 13.54 13.62
CA ALA A 186 -11.17 14.20 12.37
C ALA A 186 -11.77 15.62 12.30
N ARG A 187 -11.00 16.55 11.76
CA ARG A 187 -11.28 18.00 11.76
C ARG A 187 -11.38 18.54 10.35
N LYS A 188 -12.10 19.66 10.20
CA LYS A 188 -12.19 20.39 8.93
C LYS A 188 -10.94 21.23 8.61
N GLY A 189 -10.04 21.41 9.58
CA GLY A 189 -8.80 22.16 9.41
C GLY A 189 -7.68 21.62 10.29
N ASP A 190 -6.49 22.18 10.10
CA ASP A 190 -5.18 21.78 10.65
C ASP A 190 -4.94 22.26 12.10
N ALA A 191 -6.00 22.29 12.92
CA ALA A 191 -5.93 22.66 14.33
C ALA A 191 -7.12 22.09 15.13
N ALA A 192 -6.90 21.90 16.43
CA ALA A 192 -7.92 21.33 17.33
C ALA A 192 -9.16 22.21 17.50
N MET A 193 -9.05 23.52 17.25
CA MET A 193 -10.16 24.48 17.32
C MET A 193 -11.15 24.37 16.17
N TYR A 194 -10.77 23.74 15.05
CA TYR A 194 -11.70 23.57 13.93
C TYR A 194 -12.81 22.59 14.30
N ALA A 195 -13.97 22.79 13.68
CA ALA A 195 -15.10 21.90 13.85
C ALA A 195 -14.76 20.46 13.41
N PRO A 196 -15.33 19.44 14.07
CA PRO A 196 -15.26 18.06 13.59
C PRO A 196 -15.73 17.94 12.14
N ALA A 197 -15.04 17.11 11.36
CA ALA A 197 -15.40 16.80 9.98
C ALA A 197 -16.61 15.85 9.93
N PHE A 198 -16.68 14.91 10.86
CA PHE A 198 -17.74 13.90 10.98
C PHE A 198 -18.47 14.02 12.33
N ARG A 199 -19.61 13.32 12.44
CA ARG A 199 -20.37 13.24 13.69
C ARG A 199 -19.73 12.30 14.70
N GLU A 200 -19.12 11.22 14.20
CA GLU A 200 -18.44 10.19 14.98
C GLU A 200 -16.91 10.30 14.76
N PRO A 201 -16.08 9.94 15.76
CA PRO A 201 -14.65 9.84 15.56
C PRO A 201 -14.33 8.73 14.54
N LEU A 202 -13.15 8.84 13.93
CA LEU A 202 -12.58 7.73 13.18
C LEU A 202 -11.86 6.80 14.16
N HIS A 203 -11.85 5.51 13.88
CA HIS A 203 -11.32 4.48 14.77
C HIS A 203 -10.04 3.83 14.22
N ALA A 204 -9.36 3.09 15.09
CA ALA A 204 -8.23 2.25 14.71
C ALA A 204 -8.58 1.31 13.55
N GLY A 205 -7.67 1.22 12.57
CA GLY A 205 -7.84 0.37 11.39
C GLY A 205 -8.45 1.09 10.18
N THR A 206 -8.87 2.34 10.34
CA THR A 206 -9.38 3.14 9.22
C THR A 206 -8.25 3.51 8.26
N GLU A 207 -8.37 3.03 7.03
CA GLU A 207 -7.41 3.24 5.96
C GLU A 207 -7.65 4.58 5.27
N PHE A 208 -6.57 5.27 4.90
CA PHE A 208 -6.63 6.54 4.21
C PHE A 208 -5.48 6.73 3.22
N THR A 209 -5.60 7.74 2.36
CA THR A 209 -4.50 8.26 1.55
C THR A 209 -4.06 9.62 2.08
N LEU A 210 -2.80 9.75 2.46
CA LEU A 210 -2.20 11.01 2.89
C LEU A 210 -2.07 11.97 1.70
N ARG A 211 -2.69 13.15 1.80
CA ARG A 211 -2.67 14.20 0.77
C ARG A 211 -1.62 15.26 1.06
N GLU A 212 -1.55 15.71 2.31
CA GLU A 212 -0.67 16.81 2.72
C GLU A 212 -0.26 16.66 4.19
N VAL A 213 0.92 17.17 4.54
CA VAL A 213 1.41 17.26 5.92
C VAL A 213 1.64 18.74 6.24
N ARG A 214 1.04 19.23 7.33
CA ARG A 214 1.25 20.59 7.87
C ARG A 214 1.56 20.52 9.36
N GLY A 215 2.83 20.65 9.70
CA GLY A 215 3.29 20.53 11.08
C GLY A 215 2.86 19.20 11.69
N MET A 216 2.08 19.26 12.76
CA MET A 216 1.56 18.09 13.48
C MET A 216 0.21 17.58 12.95
N TRP A 217 -0.23 18.04 11.78
CA TRP A 217 -1.52 17.68 11.19
C TRP A 217 -1.36 17.10 9.80
N TRP A 218 -2.12 16.04 9.54
CA TRP A 218 -2.15 15.34 8.27
C TRP A 218 -3.51 15.56 7.62
N HIS A 219 -3.48 16.03 6.38
CA HIS A 219 -4.65 16.06 5.51
C HIS A 219 -4.77 14.70 4.84
N ILE A 220 -5.81 13.97 5.16
CA ILE A 220 -6.05 12.61 4.69
C ILE A 220 -7.32 12.55 3.86
N GLN A 221 -7.38 11.58 2.95
CA GLN A 221 -8.59 11.25 2.22
C GLN A 221 -9.01 9.81 2.50
N LEU A 222 -10.28 9.61 2.84
CA LEU A 222 -10.89 8.32 3.12
C LEU A 222 -11.33 7.60 1.84
N ALA A 223 -11.75 6.35 1.97
CA ALA A 223 -12.13 5.49 0.85
C ALA A 223 -13.33 6.01 0.04
N ASP A 224 -14.22 6.77 0.66
CA ASP A 224 -15.40 7.39 0.05
C ASP A 224 -15.08 8.73 -0.67
N GLY A 225 -13.81 9.15 -0.64
CA GLY A 225 -13.33 10.39 -1.23
C GLY A 225 -13.40 11.61 -0.32
N GLN A 226 -13.98 11.51 0.88
CA GLN A 226 -14.03 12.62 1.82
C GLN A 226 -12.63 12.93 2.38
N ALA A 227 -12.33 14.22 2.54
CA ALA A 227 -11.05 14.69 3.04
C ALA A 227 -11.20 15.37 4.41
N CYS A 228 -10.25 15.12 5.30
CA CYS A 228 -10.25 15.67 6.65
C CYS A 228 -8.83 15.78 7.20
N TRP A 229 -8.70 16.47 8.33
CA TRP A 229 -7.44 16.65 9.05
C TRP A 229 -7.42 15.81 10.33
N ILE A 230 -6.32 15.10 10.54
CA ILE A 230 -6.06 14.34 11.78
C ILE A 230 -4.70 14.72 12.35
N PRO A 231 -4.49 14.59 13.68
CA PRO A 231 -3.17 14.72 14.27
C PRO A 231 -2.21 13.65 13.72
N ALA A 232 -0.97 14.03 13.41
CA ALA A 232 0.06 13.14 12.91
C ALA A 232 0.38 11.99 13.88
N SER A 233 0.15 12.18 15.19
CA SER A 233 0.35 11.14 16.21
C SER A 233 -0.72 10.05 16.22
N ALA A 234 -1.84 10.24 15.52
CA ALA A 234 -2.96 9.30 15.52
C ALA A 234 -2.86 8.22 14.44
N ALA A 235 -1.92 8.36 13.51
CA ALA A 235 -1.85 7.53 12.31
C ALA A 235 -0.42 7.33 11.84
N GLU A 236 -0.24 6.30 11.01
CA GLU A 236 1.04 6.01 10.37
C GLU A 236 0.85 5.72 8.88
N THR A 237 1.89 6.00 8.08
CA THR A 237 1.94 5.61 6.67
C THR A 237 2.41 4.17 6.53
N VAL A 238 1.88 3.48 5.52
CA VAL A 238 2.32 2.12 5.17
C VAL A 238 3.77 2.16 4.69
N ALA A 239 4.11 3.10 3.80
CA ALA A 239 5.50 3.33 3.46
C ALA A 239 6.27 3.85 4.69
N LEU A 240 7.36 3.17 5.05
CA LEU A 240 8.26 3.63 6.11
C LEU A 240 9.01 4.87 5.63
N THR A 241 9.00 5.90 6.47
CA THR A 241 9.83 7.09 6.28
C THR A 241 10.88 7.06 7.38
N PHE A 242 12.10 6.66 7.04
CA PHE A 242 13.23 6.74 7.96
C PHE A 242 13.70 8.19 8.02
N GLN A 243 13.83 8.74 9.24
CA GLN A 243 14.37 10.09 9.47
C GLN A 243 15.90 10.08 9.51
#